data_AF-A0A382KKD7-F1
#
_entry.id   AF-A0A382KKD7-F1
#
_cell.length_a   1.000
_cell.length_b   1.000
_cell.length_c   1.000
_cell.angle_alpha   90.00
_cell.angle_beta   90.00
_cell.angle_gamma   90.00
#
_symmetry.space_group_name_H-M   'P 1'
#
loop_
_entity.id
_entity.type
_entity.pdbx_description
1 polymer ?
#
loop_
_entity_poly.entity_id
_entity_poly.type
_entity_poly.pdbx_seq_one_letter_code
_entity_poly.pdbx_strand_id
1 'polypeptide(L)'
;MALTKVDISLVDNATGFTIVTKVVTVAASKLVIDGVSQDTLTLTEGYTYKFDTSHATMSGHTVSFATAADAAGSTQYTTGVTTNGTPGNAGAYTQIVVAQSAPVLYYYCANHASMGGT
;
A
#
# COMPACT_ATOMS: atom_id res chain seq x y z
N MET A 1 -23.58 -5.50 -3.48
CA MET A 1 -22.93 -6.82 -3.32
C MET A 1 -21.60 -6.57 -2.62
N ALA A 2 -21.49 -6.93 -1.34
CA ALA A 2 -20.21 -6.87 -0.64
C ALA A 2 -19.35 -8.03 -1.16
N LEU A 3 -18.19 -7.72 -1.77
CA LEU A 3 -17.18 -8.74 -2.02
C LEU A 3 -16.65 -9.20 -0.66
N THR A 4 -16.87 -10.47 -0.34
CA THR A 4 -16.12 -11.17 0.70
C THR A 4 -14.65 -11.09 0.34
N LYS A 5 -13.89 -10.39 1.19
CA LYS A 5 -12.45 -10.22 1.09
C LYS A 5 -11.79 -11.56 1.36
N VAL A 6 -11.41 -12.24 0.28
CA VAL A 6 -10.55 -13.40 0.38
C VAL A 6 -9.13 -12.87 0.44
N ASP A 7 -8.59 -12.79 1.65
CA ASP A 7 -7.15 -12.57 1.88
C ASP A 7 -6.41 -13.85 1.47
N ILE A 8 -6.27 -14.06 0.16
CA ILE A 8 -5.39 -15.09 -0.39
C ILE A 8 -3.96 -14.61 -0.12
N SER A 9 -3.37 -15.11 0.95
CA SER A 9 -1.91 -15.14 1.08
C SER A 9 -1.40 -16.13 0.04
N LEU A 10 -0.93 -15.61 -1.10
CA LEU A 10 -0.20 -16.43 -2.05
C LEU A 10 1.19 -16.64 -1.44
N VAL A 11 1.40 -17.83 -0.87
CA VAL A 11 2.75 -18.34 -0.69
C VAL A 11 3.27 -18.60 -2.09
N ASP A 12 4.16 -17.75 -2.60
CA ASP A 12 4.88 -18.08 -3.82
C ASP A 12 5.88 -19.18 -3.48
N ASN A 13 5.45 -20.42 -3.71
CA ASN A 13 6.18 -21.63 -3.38
C ASN A 13 7.48 -21.79 -4.21
N ALA A 14 7.77 -20.87 -5.14
CA ALA A 14 9.04 -20.81 -5.86
C ALA A 14 10.12 -19.99 -5.14
N THR A 15 9.75 -19.08 -4.22
CA THR A 15 10.69 -18.18 -3.54
C THR A 15 10.65 -18.26 -2.01
N GLY A 16 9.64 -18.92 -1.44
CA GLY A 16 9.46 -19.01 0.02
C GLY A 16 9.04 -17.68 0.67
N PHE A 17 8.70 -16.67 -0.13
CA PHE A 17 8.22 -15.38 0.36
C PHE A 17 6.70 -15.40 0.56
N THR A 18 6.27 -14.89 1.72
CA THR A 18 4.86 -14.64 1.99
C THR A 18 4.48 -13.31 1.34
N ILE A 19 3.57 -13.35 0.36
CA ILE A 19 2.95 -12.14 -0.20
C ILE A 19 1.61 -11.93 0.47
N VAL A 20 1.46 -10.80 1.15
CA VAL A 20 0.20 -10.35 1.74
C VAL A 20 -0.39 -9.27 0.85
N THR A 21 -1.59 -9.51 0.30
CA THR A 21 -2.28 -8.52 -0.53
C THR A 21 -3.22 -7.68 0.34
N LYS A 22 -3.20 -6.36 0.13
CA LYS A 22 -4.03 -5.35 0.79
C LYS A 22 -4.83 -4.62 -0.26
N VAL A 23 -6.14 -4.55 -0.11
CA VAL A 23 -6.99 -3.84 -1.08
C VAL A 23 -7.03 -2.36 -0.73
N VAL A 24 -6.75 -1.49 -1.69
CA VAL A 24 -6.75 -0.04 -1.48
C VAL A 24 -7.87 0.62 -2.27
N THR A 25 -8.66 1.42 -1.57
CA THR A 25 -9.68 2.30 -2.15
C THR A 25 -9.54 3.72 -1.59
N VAL A 26 -10.36 4.64 -2.09
CA VAL A 26 -10.47 6.00 -1.54
C VAL A 26 -11.90 6.24 -1.13
N ALA A 27 -12.09 6.73 0.10
CA ALA A 27 -13.37 7.21 0.60
C ALA A 27 -13.14 8.42 1.51
N ALA A 28 -14.07 9.40 1.49
CA ALA A 28 -13.97 10.62 2.30
C ALA A 28 -12.59 11.32 2.22
N SER A 29 -11.99 11.34 1.02
CA SER A 29 -10.67 11.90 0.75
C SER A 29 -9.52 11.23 1.52
N LYS A 30 -9.67 9.98 1.93
CA LYS A 30 -8.64 9.18 2.62
C LYS A 30 -8.33 7.90 1.86
N LEU A 31 -7.09 7.43 1.98
CA LEU A 31 -6.76 6.06 1.60
C LEU A 31 -7.43 5.10 2.59
N VAL A 32 -8.12 4.11 2.04
CA VAL A 32 -8.83 3.08 2.78
C VAL A 32 -8.17 1.76 2.44
N ILE A 33 -7.59 1.11 3.45
CA ILE A 33 -6.85 -0.14 3.31
C ILE A 33 -7.69 -1.22 3.96
N ASP A 34 -8.02 -2.25 3.21
CA ASP A 34 -8.83 -3.37 3.67
C ASP A 34 -10.20 -2.97 4.26
N GLY A 35 -10.74 -1.82 3.83
CA GLY A 35 -12.00 -1.27 4.31
C GLY A 35 -11.87 -0.33 5.52
N VAL A 36 -10.65 -0.13 6.05
CA VAL A 36 -10.37 0.78 7.18
C VAL A 36 -9.72 2.05 6.66
N SER A 37 -10.33 3.20 6.96
CA SER A 37 -9.82 4.53 6.56
C SER A 37 -8.61 4.91 7.41
N GLN A 38 -7.52 5.33 6.76
CA GLN A 38 -6.25 5.69 7.41
C GLN A 38 -5.79 4.64 8.44
N ASP A 39 -5.92 3.36 8.10
CA ASP A 39 -5.51 2.25 8.97
C ASP A 39 -4.05 2.37 9.42
N THR A 40 -3.75 1.91 10.63
CA THR A 40 -2.36 1.74 11.09
C THR A 40 -1.92 0.31 10.79
N LEU A 41 -0.97 0.15 9.86
CA LEU A 41 -0.55 -1.15 9.38
C LEU A 41 0.63 -1.68 10.20
N THR A 42 0.53 -2.94 10.62
CA THR A 42 1.69 -3.69 11.14
C THR A 42 2.24 -4.56 10.03
N LEU A 43 3.41 -4.18 9.51
CA LEU A 43 4.12 -4.93 8.47
C LEU A 43 5.30 -5.67 9.10
N THR A 44 5.49 -6.94 8.75
CA THR A 44 6.59 -7.76 9.24
C THR A 44 7.80 -7.62 8.33
N GLU A 45 8.99 -7.46 8.92
CA GLU A 45 10.24 -7.43 8.16
C GLU A 45 10.48 -8.71 7.36
N GLY A 46 11.05 -8.59 6.17
CA GLY A 46 11.26 -9.70 5.24
C GLY A 46 9.99 -10.16 4.52
N TYR A 47 8.80 -9.64 4.86
CA TYR A 47 7.57 -9.98 4.16
C TYR A 47 7.37 -9.05 2.97
N THR A 48 6.63 -9.53 1.98
CA THR A 48 6.21 -8.72 0.84
C THR A 48 4.74 -8.35 1.01
N TYR A 49 4.45 -7.05 0.94
CA TYR A 49 3.09 -6.54 0.96
C TYR A 49 2.76 -5.91 -0.39
N LYS A 50 1.62 -6.32 -0.95
CA LYS A 50 1.10 -5.81 -2.22
C LYS A 50 -0.17 -5.02 -1.95
N PHE A 51 -0.11 -3.72 -2.13
CA PHE A 51 -1.24 -2.81 -2.12
C PHE A 51 -1.88 -2.81 -3.51
N ASP A 52 -3.01 -3.50 -3.65
CA ASP A 52 -3.83 -3.50 -4.84
C ASP A 52 -4.51 -2.13 -5.00
N THR A 53 -4.07 -1.38 -6.01
CA THR A 53 -4.56 -0.03 -6.32
C THR A 53 -5.45 -0.03 -7.56
N SER A 54 -5.95 -1.19 -7.99
CA SER A 54 -6.73 -1.33 -9.22
C SER A 54 -8.16 -0.81 -9.13
N HIS A 55 -8.67 -0.55 -7.93
CA HIS A 55 -10.03 -0.06 -7.73
C HIS A 55 -10.20 1.34 -8.33
N ALA A 56 -11.29 1.59 -9.06
CA ALA A 56 -11.51 2.83 -9.81
C ALA A 56 -11.41 4.12 -8.95
N THR A 57 -11.73 4.06 -7.66
CA THR A 57 -11.57 5.19 -6.72
C THR A 57 -10.11 5.61 -6.53
N MET A 58 -9.15 4.79 -6.92
CA MET A 58 -7.72 5.12 -6.89
C MET A 58 -7.29 5.97 -8.09
N SER A 59 -8.17 6.27 -9.05
CA SER A 59 -7.85 7.16 -10.16
C SER A 59 -7.41 8.54 -9.65
N GLY A 60 -6.21 8.99 -10.05
CA GLY A 60 -5.63 10.24 -9.57
C GLY A 60 -4.99 10.15 -8.17
N HIS A 61 -4.96 8.98 -7.54
CA HIS A 61 -4.35 8.74 -6.22
C HIS A 61 -3.18 7.77 -6.33
N THR A 62 -2.27 7.82 -5.36
CA THR A 62 -1.14 6.89 -5.27
C THR A 62 -1.05 6.30 -3.87
N VAL A 63 -0.33 5.18 -3.76
CA VAL A 63 0.20 4.69 -2.48
C VAL A 63 1.72 4.77 -2.58
N SER A 64 2.30 5.69 -1.82
CA SER A 64 3.75 5.92 -1.69
C SER A 64 4.14 5.82 -0.22
N PHE A 65 5.42 5.62 0.08
CA PHE A 65 5.92 5.52 1.45
C PHE A 65 6.91 6.65 1.76
N ALA A 66 6.97 7.09 3.00
CA ALA A 66 7.94 8.08 3.50
C ALA A 66 8.26 7.81 4.98
N THR A 67 9.27 8.49 5.53
CA THR A 67 9.63 8.38 6.96
C THR A 67 8.96 9.42 7.86
N ALA A 68 8.13 10.29 7.27
CA ALA A 68 7.27 11.23 7.98
C ALA A 68 5.87 11.24 7.35
N ALA A 69 4.85 11.57 8.17
CA ALA A 69 3.45 11.65 7.74
C ALA A 69 3.29 12.58 6.53
N ASP A 70 2.54 12.13 5.51
CA ASP A 70 2.35 12.85 4.24
C ASP A 70 3.66 13.34 3.60
N ALA A 71 4.76 12.62 3.85
CA ALA A 71 6.12 13.00 3.48
C ALA A 71 6.59 14.37 4.00
N ALA A 72 5.97 14.93 5.05
CA ALA A 72 6.27 16.27 5.56
C ALA A 72 7.75 16.41 5.97
N GLY A 73 8.51 17.19 5.19
CA GLY A 73 9.94 17.40 5.43
C GLY A 73 10.83 16.19 5.16
N SER A 74 10.29 15.14 4.52
CA SER A 74 11.00 13.91 4.16
C SER A 74 10.90 13.65 2.66
N THR A 75 11.75 12.78 2.14
CA THR A 75 11.63 12.29 0.77
C THR A 75 10.87 10.97 0.73
N GLN A 76 10.37 10.62 -0.45
CA GLN A 76 9.79 9.30 -0.69
C GLN A 76 10.79 8.20 -0.31
N TYR A 77 10.32 7.21 0.44
CA TYR A 77 10.99 5.95 0.70
C TYR A 77 10.75 5.01 -0.47
N THR A 78 11.83 4.54 -1.10
CA THR A 78 11.78 3.72 -2.32
C THR A 78 12.45 2.35 -2.15
N THR A 79 13.13 2.10 -1.03
CA THR A 79 13.81 0.83 -0.76
C THR A 79 12.80 -0.31 -0.71
N GLY A 80 13.00 -1.32 -1.56
CA GLY A 80 12.10 -2.48 -1.64
C GLY A 80 10.73 -2.17 -2.24
N VAL A 81 10.47 -0.94 -2.69
CA VAL A 81 9.17 -0.53 -3.25
C VAL A 81 9.17 -0.69 -4.77
N THR A 82 8.13 -1.34 -5.31
CA THR A 82 7.88 -1.43 -6.74
C THR A 82 6.43 -1.05 -7.05
N THR A 83 6.17 -0.54 -8.25
CA THR A 83 4.83 -0.19 -8.71
C THR A 83 4.57 -0.82 -10.07
N ASN A 84 3.32 -1.18 -10.33
CA ASN A 84 2.88 -1.70 -11.61
C ASN A 84 1.56 -1.05 -12.02
N GLY A 85 1.44 -0.71 -13.31
CA GLY A 85 0.24 -0.11 -13.87
C GLY A 85 -0.06 1.29 -13.32
N THR A 86 -1.25 1.79 -13.66
CA THR A 86 -1.76 3.09 -13.21
C THR A 86 -2.85 2.86 -12.17
N PRO A 87 -2.76 3.42 -10.95
CA PRO A 87 -3.83 3.33 -9.96
C PRO A 87 -5.21 3.71 -10.54
N GLY A 88 -6.23 2.92 -10.21
CA GLY A 88 -7.56 2.98 -10.82
C GLY A 88 -7.77 2.06 -12.03
N ASN A 89 -6.71 1.42 -12.53
CA ASN A 89 -6.79 0.48 -13.65
C ASN A 89 -6.53 -0.97 -13.20
N ALA A 90 -7.14 -1.92 -13.90
CA ALA A 90 -6.99 -3.35 -13.62
C ALA A 90 -5.50 -3.78 -13.57
N GLY A 91 -5.14 -4.54 -12.54
CA GLY A 91 -3.78 -5.03 -12.33
C GLY A 91 -2.79 -4.02 -11.73
N ALA A 92 -3.22 -2.80 -11.41
CA ALA A 92 -2.37 -1.82 -10.76
C ALA A 92 -2.06 -2.18 -9.31
N TYR A 93 -0.82 -1.97 -8.88
CA TYR A 93 -0.41 -2.16 -7.48
C TYR A 93 0.83 -1.36 -7.11
N THR A 94 0.97 -1.09 -5.81
CA THR A 94 2.25 -0.76 -5.16
C THR A 94 2.65 -1.95 -4.31
N GLN A 95 3.90 -2.39 -4.35
CA GLN A 95 4.42 -3.47 -3.54
C GLN A 95 5.61 -2.96 -2.73
N ILE A 96 5.77 -3.46 -1.52
CA ILE A 96 6.96 -3.26 -0.69
C ILE A 96 7.46 -4.60 -0.16
N VAL A 97 8.74 -4.87 -0.36
CA VAL A 97 9.49 -5.85 0.43
C VAL A 97 10.02 -5.12 1.65
N VAL A 98 9.53 -5.46 2.84
CA VAL A 98 9.92 -4.77 4.07
C VAL A 98 11.36 -5.12 4.39
N ALA A 99 12.26 -4.13 4.30
CA ALA A 99 13.67 -4.32 4.61
C ALA A 99 13.87 -4.72 6.09
N GLN A 100 14.95 -5.45 6.37
CA GLN A 100 15.38 -5.61 7.77
C GLN A 100 15.73 -4.25 8.37
N SER A 101 15.31 -4.04 9.62
CA SER A 101 15.43 -2.76 10.32
C SER A 101 14.80 -1.59 9.57
N ALA A 102 13.68 -1.83 8.87
CA ALA A 102 12.95 -0.74 8.23
C ALA A 102 12.52 0.29 9.29
N PRO A 103 12.65 1.60 9.02
CA PRO A 103 12.11 2.60 9.94
C PRO A 103 10.59 2.50 9.99
N VAL A 104 9.95 3.21 10.94
CA VAL A 104 8.51 3.48 10.83
C VAL A 104 8.28 4.22 9.51
N LEU A 105 7.39 3.66 8.70
CA LEU A 105 6.98 4.24 7.43
C LEU A 105 5.58 4.84 7.58
N TYR A 106 5.32 5.83 6.74
CA TYR A 106 4.00 6.42 6.54
C TYR A 106 3.63 6.20 5.09
N TYR A 107 2.48 5.57 4.84
CA TYR A 107 1.92 5.55 3.51
C TYR A 107 1.17 6.86 3.25
N TYR A 108 1.24 7.37 2.03
CA TYR A 108 0.60 8.63 1.65
C TYR A 108 0.24 8.65 0.17
N CYS A 109 -0.60 9.61 -0.21
CA CYS A 109 -0.87 9.92 -1.61
C CYS A 109 0.04 11.06 -2.06
N ALA A 110 0.83 10.84 -3.11
CA ALA A 110 1.77 11.85 -3.62
C ALA A 110 1.05 13.05 -4.24
N ASN A 111 -0.19 12.86 -4.69
CA ASN A 111 -0.96 13.90 -5.37
C ASN A 111 -1.80 14.75 -4.41
N HIS A 112 -2.06 14.27 -3.19
CA HIS A 112 -3.01 14.87 -2.27
C HIS A 112 -2.56 14.67 -0.83
N ALA A 113 -2.39 15.76 -0.09
CA ALA A 113 -2.00 15.72 1.31
C ALA A 113 -3.13 15.18 2.20
N SER A 114 -2.77 14.73 3.40
CA SER A 114 -3.70 14.28 4.45
C SER A 114 -4.53 13.06 4.09
N MET A 115 -4.12 12.29 3.08
CA MET A 115 -4.77 11.03 2.70
C MET A 115 -4.14 9.81 3.39
N GLY A 116 -2.91 9.95 3.88
CA GLY A 116 -2.05 8.86 4.34
C GLY A 116 -2.34 8.34 5.74
N GLY A 117 -1.51 7.41 6.19
CA GLY A 117 -1.50 6.83 7.53
C GLY A 117 -0.13 6.28 7.86
N THR A 118 -0.05 5.34 8.81
CA THR A 118 1.21 4.72 9.26
C THR A 118 1.19 3.25 8.92
#